data_AF-A0A9E5ASI5-F1
#
_entry.id   AF-A0A9E5ASI5-F1
#
_cell.length_a   1.000
_cell.length_b   1.000
_cell.length_c   1.000
_cell.angle_alpha   90.00
_cell.angle_beta   90.00
_cell.angle_gamma   90.00
#
_symmetry.space_group_name_H-M   'P 1'
#
loop_
_entity.id
_entity.type
_entity.pdbx_description
1 polymer ?
#
loop_
_entity_poly.entity_id
_entity_poly.type
_entity_poly.pdbx_seq_one_letter_code
_entity_poly.pdbx_strand_id
1 'polypeptide(L)'
;MRIISWNVNGIRAVVKKNIFLPFIEEFKPDILCLQETKAQEHESPVDLPQYDEYWNSALKKGYSGTAIFTKQKPISIFNGLPEKIIKKYGLVADEYGDPCTEGRVITVEYEDFYVVTVYTPNAKDDLSRIPLRYKQWDPAFLAHCKDLEKKKPVIFCGDLNVAHTPDDLARPKENEGVKGFTKEEREGFQAFIDAGFIDTFRIFNKGNGFYTWWS
;
A
#
# COMPACT_ATOMS: atom_id res chain seq x y z
N MET A 1 6.52 18.08 -7.55
CA MET A 1 5.65 17.19 -6.77
C MET A 1 6.51 16.16 -6.06
N ARG A 2 6.32 15.98 -4.75
CA ARG A 2 6.98 14.96 -3.92
C ARG A 2 5.92 14.04 -3.33
N ILE A 3 5.96 12.75 -3.66
CA ILE A 3 5.07 11.72 -3.12
C ILE A 3 5.89 10.88 -2.15
N ILE A 4 5.38 10.68 -0.93
CA ILE A 4 5.99 9.83 0.08
C ILE A 4 5.01 8.76 0.47
N SER A 5 5.49 7.52 0.58
CA SER A 5 4.71 6.40 1.09
C SER A 5 5.36 5.84 2.34
N TRP A 6 4.59 5.62 3.40
CA TRP A 6 5.10 5.17 4.69
C TRP A 6 4.10 4.27 5.43
N ASN A 7 4.49 3.01 5.64
CA ASN A 7 3.85 2.17 6.65
C ASN A 7 4.29 2.64 8.04
N VAL A 8 3.37 3.29 8.77
CA VAL A 8 3.64 3.92 10.07
C VAL A 8 3.52 2.97 11.26
N ASN A 9 3.05 1.74 11.03
CA ASN A 9 2.79 0.75 12.08
C ASN A 9 2.02 1.34 13.29
N GLY A 10 0.99 2.13 12.99
CA GLY A 10 0.13 2.83 13.94
C GLY A 10 0.41 4.33 14.01
N ILE A 11 -0.52 5.14 13.52
CA ILE A 11 -0.37 6.61 13.48
C ILE A 11 -0.19 7.22 14.87
N ARG A 12 -0.97 6.74 15.86
CA ARG A 12 -0.83 7.17 17.25
C ARG A 12 0.55 6.85 17.83
N ALA A 13 1.14 5.71 17.46
CA ALA A 13 2.42 5.27 17.99
C ALA A 13 3.57 6.12 17.44
N VAL A 14 3.56 6.40 16.13
CA VAL A 14 4.61 7.21 15.50
C VAL A 14 4.55 8.69 15.89
N VAL A 15 3.34 9.22 16.13
CA VAL A 15 3.15 10.56 16.69
C VAL A 15 3.63 10.62 18.15
N LYS A 16 3.27 9.64 18.99
CA LYS A 16 3.73 9.58 20.39
C LYS A 16 5.26 9.50 20.51
N LYS A 17 5.93 8.87 19.54
CA LYS A 17 7.40 8.82 19.47
C LYS A 17 8.05 10.13 19.00
N ASN A 18 7.25 11.15 18.67
CA ASN A 18 7.69 12.43 18.14
C ASN A 18 8.51 12.31 16.83
N ILE A 19 8.17 11.34 15.99
CA ILE A 19 8.84 11.10 14.69
C ILE A 19 8.04 11.73 13.56
N PHE A 20 6.70 11.68 13.65
CA PHE A 20 5.81 12.06 12.56
C PHE A 20 5.92 13.54 12.17
N LEU A 21 5.72 14.47 13.10
CA LEU A 21 5.76 15.91 12.78
C LEU A 21 7.12 16.38 12.25
N PRO A 22 8.27 16.04 12.89
CA PRO A 22 9.58 16.38 12.33
C PRO A 22 9.80 15.85 10.91
N PHE A 23 9.31 14.63 10.62
CA PHE A 23 9.37 14.06 9.28
C PHE A 23 8.58 14.92 8.26
N ILE A 24 7.38 15.36 8.61
CA ILE A 24 6.57 16.22 7.73
C ILE A 24 7.24 17.59 7.52
N GLU A 25 7.84 18.16 8.56
CA GLU A 25 8.55 19.44 8.49
C GLU A 25 9.81 19.37 7.62
N GLU A 26 10.56 18.26 7.70
CA GLU A 26 11.78 18.04 6.91
C GLU A 26 11.45 17.77 5.44
N PHE A 27 10.58 16.80 5.18
CA PHE A 27 10.35 16.30 3.83
C PHE A 27 9.25 17.06 3.07
N LYS A 28 8.31 17.70 3.77
CA LYS A 28 7.22 18.51 3.19
C LYS A 28 6.55 17.88 1.96
N PRO A 29 6.10 16.61 2.02
CA PRO A 29 5.49 15.92 0.87
C PRO A 29 4.35 16.73 0.27
N ASP A 30 4.12 16.62 -1.03
CA ASP A 30 2.89 17.16 -1.64
C ASP A 30 1.74 16.17 -1.46
N ILE A 31 2.06 14.87 -1.49
CA ILE A 31 1.15 13.75 -1.20
C ILE A 31 1.88 12.78 -0.27
N LEU A 32 1.28 12.47 0.87
CA LEU A 32 1.76 11.49 1.84
C LEU A 32 0.75 10.35 1.93
N CYS A 33 1.18 9.15 1.58
CA CYS A 33 0.40 7.93 1.63
C CYS A 33 0.83 7.11 2.85
N LEU A 34 -0.11 6.85 3.77
CA LEU A 34 0.15 6.10 4.99
C LEU A 34 -0.53 4.72 4.94
N GLN A 35 0.19 3.72 5.44
CA GLN A 35 -0.32 2.36 5.64
C GLN A 35 -0.18 1.93 7.10
N GLU A 36 -0.97 0.95 7.52
CA GLU A 36 -1.13 0.53 8.90
C GLU A 36 -1.39 1.69 9.85
N THR A 37 -2.36 2.55 9.53
CA THR A 37 -2.74 3.64 10.44
C THR A 37 -3.25 3.10 11.78
N LYS A 38 -3.89 1.92 11.79
CA LYS A 38 -4.44 1.23 12.97
C LYS A 38 -5.38 2.11 13.80
N ALA A 39 -6.02 3.07 13.14
CA ALA A 39 -6.84 4.09 13.76
C ALA A 39 -8.03 4.41 12.87
N GLN A 40 -9.14 4.78 13.50
CA GLN A 40 -10.17 5.56 12.85
C GLN A 40 -9.70 7.01 12.71
N GLU A 41 -10.23 7.75 11.74
CA GLU A 41 -9.89 9.15 11.48
C GLU A 41 -9.94 10.02 12.75
N HIS A 42 -11.04 9.96 13.50
CA HIS A 42 -11.22 10.72 14.75
C HIS A 42 -10.27 10.33 15.89
N GLU A 43 -9.54 9.23 15.77
CA GLU A 43 -8.53 8.80 16.75
C GLU A 43 -7.11 9.25 16.35
N SER A 44 -6.95 9.89 15.18
CA SER A 44 -5.67 10.45 14.75
C SER A 44 -5.34 11.69 15.57
N PRO A 45 -4.14 11.76 16.20
CA PRO A 45 -3.67 12.94 16.90
C PRO A 45 -2.98 13.94 15.97
N VAL A 46 -2.96 13.66 14.66
CA VAL A 46 -2.30 14.51 13.66
C VAL A 46 -3.18 15.72 13.40
N ASP A 47 -2.56 16.90 13.43
CA ASP A 47 -3.17 18.17 13.03
C ASP A 47 -2.24 18.83 12.02
N LEU A 48 -2.60 18.71 10.73
CA LEU A 48 -1.83 19.22 9.61
C LEU A 48 -2.72 20.07 8.71
N PRO A 49 -3.02 21.34 9.09
CA PRO A 49 -4.01 22.18 8.41
C PRO A 49 -3.66 22.52 6.95
N GLN A 50 -2.41 22.29 6.55
CA GLN A 50 -1.94 22.46 5.18
C GLN A 50 -2.18 21.24 4.27
N TYR A 51 -2.79 20.17 4.79
CA TYR A 51 -3.16 18.97 4.03
C TYR A 51 -4.64 18.67 4.20
N ASP A 52 -5.30 18.29 3.11
CA ASP A 52 -6.55 17.56 3.16
C ASP A 52 -6.25 16.09 3.50
N GLU A 53 -7.03 15.52 4.43
CA GLU A 53 -6.86 14.14 4.90
C GLU A 53 -7.99 13.24 4.38
N TYR A 54 -7.63 12.07 3.87
CA TYR A 54 -8.58 11.05 3.43
C TYR A 54 -8.23 9.71 4.06
N TRP A 55 -9.21 9.12 4.74
CA TRP A 55 -9.01 7.91 5.53
C TRP A 55 -9.82 6.74 4.98
N ASN A 56 -9.22 5.55 5.01
CA ASN A 56 -9.91 4.28 4.80
C ASN A 56 -9.52 3.35 5.95
N SER A 57 -10.32 3.41 7.00
CA SER A 57 -10.06 2.71 8.26
C SER A 57 -10.64 1.30 8.21
N ALA A 58 -9.94 0.32 8.79
CA ALA A 58 -10.48 -1.03 8.90
C ALA A 58 -11.68 -1.08 9.86
N LEU A 59 -12.65 -1.97 9.59
CA LEU A 59 -13.74 -2.24 10.55
C LEU A 59 -13.20 -2.82 11.87
N LYS A 60 -12.17 -3.67 11.79
CA LYS A 60 -11.44 -4.17 12.96
C LYS A 60 -10.59 -3.06 13.57
N LYS A 61 -10.95 -2.61 14.77
CA LYS A 61 -10.19 -1.58 15.50
C LYS A 61 -8.73 -1.98 15.73
N GLY A 62 -7.82 -1.02 15.61
CA GLY A 62 -6.39 -1.23 15.85
C GLY A 62 -5.67 -2.05 14.78
N TYR A 63 -6.28 -2.27 13.61
CA TYR A 63 -5.76 -3.12 12.55
C TYR A 63 -5.74 -2.40 11.20
N SER A 64 -4.75 -2.70 10.36
CA SER A 64 -4.64 -2.22 8.97
C SER A 64 -4.91 -0.70 8.86
N GLY A 65 -5.69 -0.28 7.87
CA GLY A 65 -6.05 1.11 7.62
C GLY A 65 -5.01 1.84 6.78
N THR A 66 -5.51 2.70 5.89
CA THR A 66 -4.72 3.57 5.04
C THR A 66 -5.21 5.00 5.14
N ALA A 67 -4.33 5.95 4.86
CA ALA A 67 -4.68 7.36 4.73
C ALA A 67 -3.87 8.04 3.63
N ILE A 68 -4.40 9.11 3.05
CA ILE A 68 -3.68 10.02 2.16
C ILE A 68 -3.83 11.44 2.70
N PHE A 69 -2.71 12.12 2.88
CA PHE A 69 -2.62 13.54 3.20
C PHE A 69 -2.14 14.25 1.94
N THR A 70 -2.85 15.26 1.46
CA THR A 70 -2.47 15.96 0.23
C THR A 70 -2.64 17.47 0.35
N LYS A 71 -1.67 18.24 -0.16
CA LYS A 71 -1.77 19.71 -0.20
C LYS A 71 -2.74 20.20 -1.27
N GLN A 72 -2.93 19.41 -2.33
CA GLN A 72 -3.82 19.74 -3.43
C GLN A 72 -5.10 18.93 -3.30
N LYS A 73 -6.25 19.62 -3.31
CA LYS A 73 -7.55 18.97 -3.30
C LYS A 73 -7.73 18.08 -4.54
N PRO A 74 -8.00 16.78 -4.39
CA PRO A 74 -8.26 15.88 -5.50
C PRO A 74 -9.64 16.13 -6.13
N ILE A 75 -9.80 15.71 -7.39
CA ILE A 75 -11.07 15.71 -8.12
C ILE A 75 -12.06 14.71 -7.52
N SER A 76 -11.56 13.51 -7.21
CA SER A 76 -12.36 12.44 -6.63
C SER A 76 -11.51 11.55 -5.73
N ILE A 77 -12.16 10.90 -4.78
CA ILE A 77 -11.56 9.91 -3.87
C ILE A 77 -12.40 8.65 -3.91
N PHE A 78 -11.76 7.49 -3.93
CA PHE A 78 -12.40 6.20 -3.87
C PHE A 78 -11.67 5.26 -2.91
N ASN A 79 -12.44 4.71 -1.96
CA ASN A 79 -11.94 3.76 -0.96
C ASN A 79 -12.24 2.32 -1.39
N GLY A 80 -11.20 1.47 -1.36
CA GLY A 80 -11.31 0.05 -1.70
C GLY A 80 -11.12 -0.24 -3.19
N LEU A 81 -11.72 -1.34 -3.66
CA LEU A 81 -11.70 -1.78 -5.05
C LEU A 81 -13.12 -1.74 -5.64
N PRO A 82 -13.30 -1.49 -6.95
CA PRO A 82 -14.62 -1.50 -7.58
C PRO A 82 -15.33 -2.85 -7.41
N GLU A 83 -16.64 -2.82 -7.15
CA GLU A 83 -17.45 -4.03 -6.92
C GLU A 83 -17.33 -5.06 -8.07
N LYS A 84 -17.24 -4.58 -9.31
CA LYS A 84 -17.02 -5.44 -10.50
C LYS A 84 -15.70 -6.23 -10.42
N ILE A 85 -14.65 -5.63 -9.84
CA ILE A 85 -13.34 -6.26 -9.66
C ILE A 85 -13.40 -7.23 -8.48
N ILE A 86 -14.00 -6.81 -7.36
CA ILE A 86 -14.22 -7.67 -6.18
C ILE A 86 -14.93 -8.97 -6.59
N LYS A 87 -16.04 -8.86 -7.32
CA LYS A 87 -16.81 -10.03 -7.82
C LYS A 87 -16.01 -10.88 -8.80
N LYS A 88 -15.29 -10.27 -9.74
CA LYS A 88 -14.50 -10.99 -10.77
C LYS A 88 -13.42 -11.88 -10.14
N TYR A 89 -12.74 -11.39 -9.12
CA TYR A 89 -11.63 -12.10 -8.48
C TYR A 89 -12.04 -12.84 -7.19
N GLY A 90 -13.32 -12.81 -6.84
CA GLY A 90 -13.85 -13.54 -5.69
C GLY A 90 -13.25 -13.08 -4.36
N LEU A 91 -12.99 -11.78 -4.20
CA LEU A 91 -12.50 -11.23 -2.94
C LEU A 91 -13.59 -11.33 -1.87
N VAL A 92 -13.39 -12.25 -0.94
CA VAL A 92 -14.29 -12.54 0.18
C VAL A 92 -13.49 -12.69 1.47
N ALA A 93 -14.20 -12.70 2.60
CA ALA A 93 -13.59 -12.96 3.90
C ALA A 93 -12.89 -14.33 3.96
N ASP A 94 -11.72 -14.34 4.59
CA ASP A 94 -11.03 -15.55 5.05
C ASP A 94 -11.07 -15.62 6.59
N GLU A 95 -10.35 -16.58 7.18
CA GLU A 95 -10.27 -16.76 8.63
C GLU A 95 -9.61 -15.57 9.37
N TYR A 96 -8.85 -14.73 8.67
CA TYR A 96 -8.16 -13.57 9.23
C TYR A 96 -8.97 -12.27 9.10
N GLY A 97 -9.84 -12.17 8.09
CA GLY A 97 -10.75 -11.05 7.88
C GLY A 97 -11.20 -10.88 6.43
N ASP A 98 -12.01 -9.84 6.19
CA ASP A 98 -12.46 -9.46 4.85
C ASP A 98 -11.58 -8.36 4.25
N PRO A 99 -10.76 -8.65 3.21
CA PRO A 99 -9.86 -7.66 2.61
C PRO A 99 -10.57 -6.41 2.10
N CYS A 100 -11.88 -6.48 1.81
CA CYS A 100 -12.68 -5.34 1.36
C CYS A 100 -13.05 -4.38 2.50
N THR A 101 -12.98 -4.83 3.76
CA THR A 101 -13.31 -4.03 4.96
C THR A 101 -12.09 -3.70 5.82
N GLU A 102 -10.89 -4.09 5.37
CA GLU A 102 -9.62 -3.88 6.07
C GLU A 102 -8.98 -2.51 5.75
N GLY A 103 -9.64 -1.65 4.98
CA GLY A 103 -9.16 -0.28 4.73
C GLY A 103 -7.84 -0.21 3.95
N ARG A 104 -7.67 -1.08 2.95
CA ARG A 104 -6.37 -1.36 2.32
C ARG A 104 -6.00 -0.47 1.13
N VAL A 105 -6.96 0.19 0.50
CA VAL A 105 -6.73 0.94 -0.74
C VAL A 105 -7.44 2.29 -0.68
N ILE A 106 -6.75 3.36 -1.04
CA ILE A 106 -7.36 4.65 -1.40
C ILE A 106 -6.83 5.04 -2.77
N THR A 107 -7.74 5.40 -3.67
CA THR A 107 -7.45 6.02 -4.96
C THR A 107 -7.86 7.48 -4.90
N VAL A 108 -6.94 8.38 -5.22
CA VAL A 108 -7.23 9.81 -5.41
C VAL A 108 -6.98 10.19 -6.86
N GLU A 109 -7.89 10.98 -7.43
CA GLU A 109 -7.82 11.46 -8.80
C GLU A 109 -7.39 12.92 -8.84
N TYR A 110 -6.37 13.21 -9.65
CA TYR A 110 -6.00 14.57 -10.05
C TYR A 110 -6.31 14.78 -11.53
N GLU A 111 -6.10 16.00 -12.02
CA GLU A 111 -6.34 16.35 -13.42
C GLU A 111 -5.56 15.44 -14.38
N ASP A 112 -4.27 15.23 -14.10
CA ASP A 112 -3.35 14.53 -15.00
C ASP A 112 -3.06 13.08 -14.63
N PHE A 113 -3.31 12.64 -13.39
CA PHE A 113 -2.92 11.31 -12.91
C PHE A 113 -3.78 10.83 -11.72
N TYR A 114 -3.68 9.53 -11.42
CA TYR A 114 -4.17 8.94 -10.17
C TYR A 114 -3.01 8.67 -9.22
N VAL A 115 -3.26 8.81 -7.91
CA VAL A 115 -2.40 8.24 -6.85
C VAL A 115 -3.19 7.18 -6.10
N VAL A 116 -2.58 6.00 -5.93
CA VAL A 116 -3.18 4.88 -5.20
C VAL A 116 -2.26 4.48 -4.05
N THR A 117 -2.74 4.62 -2.81
CA THR A 117 -2.07 4.00 -1.66
C THR A 117 -2.59 2.57 -1.49
N VAL A 118 -1.71 1.62 -1.19
CA VAL A 118 -2.10 0.22 -0.95
C VAL A 118 -1.36 -0.36 0.26
N TYR A 119 -2.10 -1.08 1.10
CA TYR A 119 -1.56 -1.97 2.11
C TYR A 119 -1.97 -3.41 1.80
N THR A 120 -1.07 -4.13 1.14
CA THR A 120 -1.34 -5.47 0.62
C THR A 120 -1.43 -6.50 1.77
N PRO A 121 -2.38 -7.46 1.74
CA PRO A 121 -2.45 -8.53 2.72
C PRO A 121 -1.13 -9.29 2.87
N ASN A 122 -0.63 -9.36 4.10
CA ASN A 122 0.51 -10.22 4.44
C ASN A 122 0.10 -11.70 4.41
N ALA A 123 0.98 -12.57 3.91
CA ALA A 123 0.76 -14.00 3.75
C ALA A 123 0.65 -14.81 5.05
N LYS A 124 1.01 -14.20 6.21
CA LYS A 124 1.16 -14.84 7.53
C LYS A 124 2.35 -15.80 7.60
N ASP A 125 2.77 -16.14 8.83
CA ASP A 125 3.94 -17.01 9.05
C ASP A 125 3.72 -18.46 8.60
N ASP A 126 2.47 -18.91 8.65
CA ASP A 126 2.02 -20.22 8.18
C ASP A 126 1.67 -20.22 6.67
N LEU A 127 1.83 -19.08 5.98
CA LEU A 127 1.52 -18.89 4.55
C LEU A 127 0.08 -19.18 4.16
N SER A 128 -0.83 -19.29 5.14
CA SER A 128 -2.24 -19.63 4.95
C SER A 128 -2.98 -18.65 4.05
N ARG A 129 -2.53 -17.40 3.97
CA ARG A 129 -3.13 -16.35 3.13
C ARG A 129 -2.55 -16.25 1.73
N ILE A 130 -1.57 -17.07 1.36
CA ILE A 130 -1.03 -17.09 -0.02
C ILE A 130 -2.13 -17.28 -1.08
N PRO A 131 -3.12 -18.19 -0.92
CA PRO A 131 -4.20 -18.32 -1.90
C PRO A 131 -5.01 -17.03 -2.09
N LEU A 132 -5.35 -16.31 -1.02
CA LEU A 132 -6.02 -15.01 -1.11
C LEU A 132 -5.12 -13.98 -1.78
N ARG A 133 -3.86 -13.89 -1.34
CA ARG A 133 -2.86 -12.95 -1.86
C ARG A 133 -2.67 -13.12 -3.37
N TYR A 134 -2.34 -14.32 -3.81
CA TYR A 134 -1.90 -14.60 -5.18
C TYR A 134 -3.05 -14.77 -6.17
N LYS A 135 -4.13 -15.47 -5.79
CA LYS A 135 -5.22 -15.78 -6.72
C LYS A 135 -6.29 -14.71 -6.79
N GLN A 136 -6.42 -13.89 -5.74
CA GLN A 136 -7.52 -12.92 -5.62
C GLN A 136 -6.99 -11.49 -5.53
N TRP A 137 -6.17 -11.18 -4.53
CA TRP A 137 -5.76 -9.80 -4.21
C TRP A 137 -4.87 -9.18 -5.28
N ASP A 138 -3.70 -9.76 -5.55
CA ASP A 138 -2.74 -9.21 -6.51
C ASP A 138 -3.36 -9.00 -7.90
N PRO A 139 -4.06 -9.98 -8.51
CA PRO A 139 -4.69 -9.77 -9.81
C PRO A 139 -5.87 -8.79 -9.76
N ALA A 140 -6.58 -8.65 -8.63
CA ALA A 140 -7.63 -7.65 -8.46
C ALA A 140 -7.07 -6.23 -8.37
N PHE A 141 -5.99 -6.04 -7.59
CA PHE A 141 -5.33 -4.74 -7.47
C PHE A 141 -4.70 -4.33 -8.81
N LEU A 142 -4.02 -5.25 -9.50
CA LEU A 142 -3.52 -5.01 -10.85
C LEU A 142 -4.64 -4.59 -11.81
N ALA A 143 -5.77 -5.31 -11.81
CA ALA A 143 -6.90 -4.97 -12.66
C ALA A 143 -7.48 -3.59 -12.35
N HIS A 144 -7.49 -3.16 -11.08
CA HIS A 144 -7.92 -1.82 -10.68
C HIS A 144 -6.99 -0.76 -11.25
N CYS A 145 -5.68 -0.91 -11.07
CA CYS A 145 -4.69 0.00 -11.63
C CYS A 145 -4.77 0.07 -13.16
N LYS A 146 -4.94 -1.07 -13.86
CA LYS A 146 -5.11 -1.09 -15.32
C LYS A 146 -6.44 -0.50 -15.79
N ASP A 147 -7.50 -0.54 -14.98
CA ASP A 147 -8.78 0.12 -15.32
C ASP A 147 -8.67 1.64 -15.19
N LEU A 148 -7.95 2.14 -14.18
CA LEU A 148 -7.63 3.56 -14.02
C LEU A 148 -6.73 4.07 -15.15
N GLU A 149 -5.72 3.29 -15.54
CA GLU A 149 -4.75 3.63 -16.60
C GLU A 149 -5.41 3.91 -17.97
N LYS A 150 -6.61 3.37 -18.21
CA LYS A 150 -7.40 3.67 -19.42
C LYS A 150 -7.80 5.14 -19.53
N LYS A 151 -7.80 5.87 -18.41
CA LYS A 151 -8.19 7.28 -18.34
C LYS A 151 -6.99 8.19 -18.16
N LYS A 152 -6.13 7.88 -17.18
CA LYS A 152 -4.96 8.70 -16.80
C LYS A 152 -3.84 7.80 -16.27
N PRO A 153 -2.56 8.22 -16.37
CA PRO A 153 -1.45 7.56 -15.70
C PRO A 153 -1.72 7.28 -14.21
N VAL A 154 -1.22 6.14 -13.72
CA VAL A 154 -1.41 5.70 -12.35
C VAL A 154 -0.07 5.62 -11.64
N ILE A 155 0.03 6.29 -10.49
CA ILE A 155 1.11 6.11 -9.54
C ILE A 155 0.51 5.34 -8.37
N PHE A 156 0.98 4.12 -8.09
CA PHE A 156 0.65 3.44 -6.85
C PHE A 156 1.86 3.34 -5.93
N CYS A 157 1.62 3.36 -4.63
CA CYS A 157 2.65 3.27 -3.62
C CYS A 157 2.10 2.61 -2.35
N GLY A 158 2.99 2.08 -1.52
CA GLY A 158 2.59 1.49 -0.24
C GLY A 158 3.41 0.27 0.11
N ASP A 159 2.92 -0.44 1.13
CA ASP A 159 3.51 -1.68 1.59
C ASP A 159 2.85 -2.86 0.86
N LEU A 160 3.60 -3.38 -0.11
CA LEU A 160 3.19 -4.49 -0.97
C LEU A 160 3.48 -5.85 -0.33
N ASN A 161 4.09 -5.91 0.86
CA ASN A 161 4.45 -7.16 1.53
C ASN A 161 5.17 -8.16 0.60
N VAL A 162 6.15 -7.68 -0.17
CA VAL A 162 6.98 -8.53 -1.04
C VAL A 162 8.32 -7.86 -1.35
N ALA A 163 9.40 -8.63 -1.27
CA ALA A 163 10.67 -8.34 -1.89
C ALA A 163 10.69 -9.06 -3.26
N HIS A 164 10.82 -8.33 -4.37
CA HIS A 164 10.58 -8.89 -5.71
C HIS A 164 11.71 -9.82 -6.16
N THR A 165 12.94 -9.40 -5.95
CA THR A 165 14.17 -10.06 -6.41
C THR A 165 15.13 -10.33 -5.25
N PRO A 166 16.15 -11.18 -5.45
CA PRO A 166 17.18 -11.40 -4.42
C PRO A 166 17.95 -10.13 -3.98
N ASP A 167 17.90 -9.06 -4.77
CA ASP A 167 18.49 -7.76 -4.43
C ASP A 167 17.61 -6.93 -3.48
N ASP A 168 16.37 -7.33 -3.24
CA ASP A 168 15.38 -6.58 -2.43
C ASP A 168 15.37 -6.98 -0.94
N LEU A 169 16.26 -7.88 -0.51
CA LEU A 169 16.39 -8.30 0.88
C LEU A 169 17.82 -8.76 1.22
N ALA A 170 18.17 -8.66 2.50
CA ALA A 170 19.54 -8.90 2.97
C ALA A 170 19.98 -10.38 2.90
N ARG A 171 19.04 -11.32 3.00
CA ARG A 171 19.28 -12.78 3.13
C ARG A 171 18.33 -13.58 2.23
N PRO A 172 18.46 -13.50 0.89
CA PRO A 172 17.49 -14.09 -0.03
C PRO A 172 17.42 -15.62 0.05
N LYS A 173 18.55 -16.30 0.30
CA LYS A 173 18.60 -17.77 0.36
C LYS A 173 17.83 -18.32 1.56
N GLU A 174 17.94 -17.66 2.70
CA GLU A 174 17.31 -18.06 3.95
C GLU A 174 15.81 -17.72 3.99
N ASN A 175 15.36 -16.80 3.15
CA ASN A 175 13.98 -16.35 3.10
C ASN A 175 13.20 -16.92 1.90
N GLU A 176 13.80 -17.76 1.06
CA GLU A 176 13.08 -18.40 -0.03
C GLU A 176 11.92 -19.24 0.52
N GLY A 177 10.70 -18.93 0.08
CA GLY A 177 9.48 -19.57 0.58
C GLY A 177 8.98 -19.04 1.92
N VAL A 178 9.59 -17.99 2.48
CA VAL A 178 9.08 -17.27 3.66
C VAL A 178 8.17 -16.12 3.21
N LYS A 179 7.19 -15.73 4.03
CA LYS A 179 6.29 -14.60 3.75
C LYS A 179 7.08 -13.34 3.35
N GLY A 180 6.62 -12.64 2.33
CA GLY A 180 7.33 -11.54 1.71
C GLY A 180 8.39 -11.95 0.69
N PHE A 181 8.71 -13.25 0.54
CA PHE A 181 9.66 -13.76 -0.45
C PHE A 181 9.29 -15.16 -0.97
N THR A 182 8.00 -15.50 -0.94
CA THR A 182 7.50 -16.71 -1.61
C THR A 182 7.53 -16.54 -3.14
N LYS A 183 7.48 -17.66 -3.87
CA LYS A 183 7.40 -17.64 -5.34
C LYS A 183 6.13 -16.90 -5.79
N GLU A 184 5.01 -17.19 -5.16
CA GLU A 184 3.70 -16.63 -5.46
C GLU A 184 3.67 -15.10 -5.26
N GLU A 185 4.19 -14.59 -4.14
CA GLU A 185 4.24 -13.13 -3.91
C GLU A 185 5.11 -12.43 -4.96
N ARG A 186 6.26 -13.03 -5.31
CA ARG A 186 7.18 -12.48 -6.31
C ARG A 186 6.60 -12.52 -7.72
N GLU A 187 5.90 -13.59 -8.09
CA GLU A 187 5.14 -13.68 -9.34
C GLU A 187 3.99 -12.67 -9.37
N GLY A 188 3.32 -12.46 -8.24
CA GLY A 188 2.29 -11.43 -8.08
C GLY A 188 2.84 -10.03 -8.38
N PHE A 189 4.02 -9.68 -7.84
CA PHE A 189 4.70 -8.43 -8.18
C PHE A 189 5.18 -8.38 -9.63
N GLN A 190 5.75 -9.48 -10.14
CA GLN A 190 6.21 -9.58 -11.53
C GLN A 190 5.07 -9.31 -12.52
N ALA A 191 3.84 -9.73 -12.21
CA ALA A 191 2.69 -9.45 -13.06
C ALA A 191 2.41 -7.94 -13.24
N PHE A 192 2.77 -7.07 -12.28
CA PHE A 192 2.69 -5.62 -12.47
C PHE A 192 3.73 -5.14 -13.49
N ILE A 193 4.97 -5.64 -13.38
CA ILE A 193 6.06 -5.31 -14.30
C ILE A 193 5.72 -5.76 -15.72
N ASP A 194 5.23 -7.00 -15.88
CA ASP A 194 4.83 -7.57 -17.16
C ASP A 194 3.62 -6.83 -17.77
N ALA A 195 2.77 -6.23 -16.92
CA ALA A 195 1.65 -5.39 -17.35
C ALA A 195 2.05 -3.95 -17.72
N GLY A 196 3.34 -3.62 -17.66
CA GLY A 196 3.90 -2.33 -18.06
C GLY A 196 4.08 -1.32 -16.92
N PHE A 197 3.84 -1.69 -15.66
CA PHE A 197 4.21 -0.84 -14.53
C PHE A 197 5.72 -0.85 -14.32
N ILE A 198 6.23 0.24 -13.76
CA ILE A 198 7.66 0.42 -13.53
C ILE A 198 7.89 0.55 -12.04
N ASP A 199 8.78 -0.28 -11.48
CA ASP A 199 9.34 -0.05 -10.16
C ASP A 199 10.29 1.16 -10.23
N THR A 200 9.79 2.30 -9.75
CA THR A 200 10.52 3.57 -9.80
C THR A 200 11.84 3.53 -9.04
N PHE A 201 11.97 2.73 -7.97
CA PHE A 201 13.23 2.63 -7.23
C PHE A 201 14.31 1.96 -8.08
N ARG A 202 13.93 0.90 -8.80
CA ARG A 202 14.83 0.10 -9.64
C ARG A 202 15.21 0.77 -10.97
N ILE A 203 14.56 1.86 -11.36
CA ILE A 203 15.04 2.75 -12.43
C ILE A 203 16.39 3.37 -12.05
N PHE A 204 16.53 3.81 -10.80
CA PHE A 204 17.66 4.63 -10.35
C PHE A 204 18.69 3.84 -9.53
N ASN A 205 18.28 2.74 -8.89
CA ASN A 205 19.12 1.99 -7.96
C ASN A 205 19.21 0.52 -8.36
N LYS A 206 20.43 -0.01 -8.39
CA LYS A 206 20.72 -1.42 -8.71
C LYS A 206 21.44 -2.08 -7.55
N GLY A 207 21.25 -3.40 -7.42
CA GLY A 207 21.90 -4.20 -6.41
C GLY A 207 21.20 -4.17 -5.04
N ASN A 208 21.85 -4.84 -4.09
CA ASN A 208 21.38 -5.08 -2.73
C ASN A 208 21.79 -3.92 -1.77
N GLY A 209 21.25 -3.90 -0.54
CA GLY A 209 21.59 -2.95 0.51
C GLY A 209 20.53 -1.86 0.76
N PHE A 210 19.43 -1.88 0.01
CA PHE A 210 18.37 -0.89 0.09
C PHE A 210 17.09 -1.55 0.62
N TYR A 211 16.71 -1.23 1.85
CA TYR A 211 15.58 -1.85 2.51
C TYR A 211 14.66 -0.81 3.15
N THR A 212 13.39 -1.16 3.26
CA THR A 212 12.35 -0.30 3.84
C THR A 212 11.74 -0.87 5.12
N TRP A 213 12.17 -2.06 5.54
CA TRP A 213 11.65 -2.76 6.71
C TRP A 213 12.73 -3.60 7.42
N TRP A 214 12.62 -3.70 8.75
CA TRP A 214 13.47 -4.53 9.63
C TRP A 214 12.62 -5.15 10.74
N SER A 215 12.98 -6.38 11.16
CA SER A 215 12.34 -7.15 12.24
C SER A 215 12.78 -6.72 13.63
#